data_AF-A0A8G2CL32-F1
#
_entry.id   AF-A0A8G2CL32-F1
#
_cell.length_a   1.000
_cell.length_b   1.000
_cell.length_c   1.000
_cell.angle_alpha   90.00
_cell.angle_beta   90.00
_cell.angle_gamma   90.00
#
_symmetry.space_group_name_H-M   'P 1'
#
loop_
_entity.id
_entity.type
_entity.pdbx_description
1 polymer ?
#
loop_
_entity_poly.entity_id
_entity_poly.type
_entity_poly.pdbx_seq_one_letter_code
_entity_poly.pdbx_strand_id
1 'polypeptide(L)' 'EERYGRRSTIITSQIPPAQWHDVIGDPTYADAILDRLIHNAHRIELSGESLRKTRKSSPKNA' A
#
# COMPACT_ATOMS: atom_id res chain seq x y z
N GLU A 1 12.51 12.80 -2.91
CA GLU A 1 12.36 14.09 -3.63
C GLU A 1 12.06 13.94 -5.13
N GLU A 2 12.79 13.13 -5.89
CA GLU A 2 12.63 13.09 -7.37
C GLU A 2 11.19 12.79 -7.87
N ARG A 3 10.42 12.00 -7.11
CA ARG A 3 9.03 11.64 -7.46
C ARG A 3 7.96 12.51 -6.79
N TYR A 4 8.25 13.05 -5.61
CA TYR A 4 7.27 13.80 -4.82
C TYR A 4 6.83 15.06 -5.58
N GLY A 5 5.52 15.25 -5.75
CA GLY A 5 4.95 16.36 -6.52
C GLY A 5 5.27 16.37 -8.02
N ARG A 6 5.96 15.35 -8.56
CA ARG A 6 6.42 15.32 -9.96
C ARG A 6 5.86 14.16 -10.77
N ARG A 7 5.64 13.00 -10.14
CA ARG A 7 5.11 11.82 -10.81
C ARG A 7 4.15 11.07 -9.88
N SER A 8 3.10 10.51 -10.46
CA SER A 8 2.20 9.61 -9.73
C SER A 8 2.94 8.36 -9.27
N THR A 9 2.64 7.91 -8.05
CA THR A 9 3.24 6.71 -7.45
C THR A 9 2.11 5.85 -6.89
N ILE A 10 2.08 4.57 -7.26
CA ILE A 10 1.15 3.58 -6.71
C ILE A 10 1.89 2.75 -5.67
N ILE A 11 1.27 2.62 -4.50
CA ILE A 11 1.79 1.82 -3.38
C ILE A 11 0.72 0.82 -2.98
N THR A 12 1.14 -0.41 -2.71
CA THR A 12 0.29 -1.43 -2.14
C THR A 12 0.84 -1.82 -0.77
N SER A 13 -0.04 -1.96 0.21
CA SER A 13 0.31 -2.38 1.56
C SER A 13 -0.75 -3.31 2.11
N GLN A 14 -0.32 -4.28 2.91
CA GLN A 14 -1.21 -5.12 3.72
C GLN A 14 -1.50 -4.48 5.09
N ILE A 15 -0.79 -3.39 5.42
CA ILE A 15 -0.85 -2.71 6.72
C ILE A 15 -1.55 -1.35 6.52
N PRO A 16 -2.58 -1.04 7.32
CA PRO A 16 -3.27 0.24 7.22
C PRO A 16 -2.33 1.40 7.54
N PRO A 17 -2.47 2.57 6.89
CA PRO A 17 -1.65 3.76 7.12
C PRO A 17 -1.45 4.15 8.59
N ALA A 18 -2.48 3.99 9.42
CA ALA A 18 -2.44 4.36 10.83
C ALA A 18 -1.40 3.57 11.63
N GLN A 19 -1.02 2.37 11.17
CA GLN A 19 -0.02 1.53 11.83
C GLN A 19 1.41 1.74 11.27
N TRP A 20 1.58 2.64 10.29
CA TRP A 20 2.88 2.82 9.66
C TRP A 20 3.90 3.46 10.60
N HIS A 21 3.46 4.34 11.51
CA HIS A 21 4.32 4.89 12.55
C HIS A 21 5.00 3.78 13.37
N ASP A 22 4.21 2.82 13.85
CA ASP A 22 4.71 1.72 14.67
C ASP A 22 5.64 0.79 13.88
N VAL A 23 5.31 0.53 12.61
CA VAL A 23 6.10 -0.37 11.74
C VAL A 23 7.42 0.24 11.30
N ILE A 24 7.44 1.56 11.05
CA ILE A 24 8.66 2.29 10.69
C ILE A 24 9.56 2.45 11.92
N GLY A 25 8.97 2.59 13.11
CA GLY A 25 9.66 2.61 14.40
C GLY A 25 10.36 3.94 14.73
N ASP A 26 10.89 4.64 13.73
CA ASP A 26 11.45 5.99 13.89
C ASP A 26 10.38 7.05 13.57
N PRO A 27 10.00 7.91 14.52
CA PRO A 27 8.96 8.91 14.31
C PRO A 27 9.34 9.96 13.26
N THR A 28 10.62 10.34 13.18
CA THR A 28 11.09 11.35 12.21
C THR A 28 10.96 10.82 10.78
N TYR A 29 11.33 9.55 10.55
CA TYR A 29 11.14 8.93 9.25
C TYR A 29 9.67 8.66 8.96
N ALA A 30 8.89 8.24 9.95
CA ALA A 30 7.47 7.97 9.78
C ALA A 30 6.73 9.24 9.32
N ASP A 31 6.91 10.36 10.03
CA ASP A 31 6.32 11.65 9.67
C ASP A 31 6.71 12.05 8.24
N ALA A 32 8.01 12.03 7.92
CA ALA A 32 8.50 12.46 6.62
C ALA A 32 8.07 11.54 5.45
N ILE A 33 7.71 10.28 5.72
CA ILE A 33 7.16 9.35 4.73
C ILE A 33 5.67 9.60 4.55
N LEU A 34 4.92 9.73 5.65
CA LEU A 34 3.48 9.95 5.65
C LEU A 34 3.11 11.28 4.98
N ASP A 35 3.87 12.35 5.26
CA ASP A 35 3.70 13.65 4.62
C ASP A 35 3.87 13.58 3.10
N ARG A 36 4.85 12.80 2.63
CA ARG A 36 5.12 12.71 1.19
C ARG A 36 4.16 11.79 0.45
N LEU A 37 3.74 10.70 1.10
CA LEU A 37 3.00 9.62 0.43
C LEU A 37 1.51 9.70 0.65
N ILE A 38 1.05 10.08 1.85
CA ILE A 38 -0.36 9.97 2.23
C ILE A 38 -1.09 11.30 2.11
N HIS A 39 -0.42 12.42 2.36
CA HIS A 39 -1.03 13.75 2.37
C HIS A 39 -1.85 14.06 1.11
N ASN A 40 -1.41 13.56 -0.06
CA ASN A 40 -2.10 13.74 -1.36
C ASN A 40 -2.53 12.40 -2.00
N ALA A 41 -2.69 11.33 -1.23
CA ALA A 41 -3.04 10.02 -1.79
C ALA A 41 -4.54 9.79 -1.91
N HIS A 42 -4.93 9.17 -3.03
CA HIS A 42 -6.20 8.45 -3.11
C HIS A 42 -6.03 7.07 -2.48
N ARG A 43 -6.85 6.78 -1.47
CA ARG A 43 -6.85 5.50 -0.78
C ARG A 43 -7.93 4.59 -1.33
N ILE A 44 -7.54 3.37 -1.69
CA ILE A 44 -8.45 2.31 -2.13
C ILE A 44 -8.25 1.15 -1.16
N GLU A 45 -9.26 0.91 -0.33
CA GLU A 45 -9.25 -0.23 0.60
C GLU A 45 -9.79 -1.45 -0.13
N LEU A 46 -8.94 -2.47 -0.25
CA LEU A 46 -9.27 -3.71 -0.91
C LEU A 46 -9.77 -4.72 0.12
N SER A 47 -10.94 -5.29 -0.15
CA SER A 47 -11.56 -6.33 0.66
C SER A 47 -11.85 -7.58 -0.18
N GLY A 48 -11.94 -8.73 0.47
CA GLY A 48 -12.32 -10.00 -0.16
C GLY A 48 -11.25 -11.07 -0.05
N GLU A 49 -11.52 -12.24 -0.64
CA GLU A 49 -10.62 -13.39 -0.56
C GLU A 49 -9.45 -13.29 -1.53
N SER A 50 -8.35 -13.98 -1.19
CA SER A 50 -7.19 -14.06 -2.07
C SER A 50 -7.54 -14.75 -3.38
N LEU A 51 -7.40 -14.02 -4.49
CA LEU A 51 -7.53 -14.56 -5.85
C LEU A 51 -6.56 -15.73 -6.14
N ARG A 52 -5.48 -15.87 -5.35
CA ARG A 52 -4.56 -17.02 -5.43
C ARG A 52 -5.26 -18.34 -5.07
N LYS A 53 -6.24 -18.31 -4.16
CA LYS A 53 -7.06 -19.49 -3.79
C LYS A 53 -7.94 -19.91 -4.98
N THR A 54 -8.62 -18.94 -5.60
CA THR A 54 -9.50 -19.15 -6.76
C THR A 54 -8.76 -19.70 -7.98
N ARG A 55 -7.51 -19.27 -8.22
CA ARG A 55 -6.67 -19.80 -9.31
C ARG A 55 -6.21 -21.24 -9.09
N LYS A 56 -6.05 -21.69 -7.84
CA LYS A 56 -5.70 -23.09 -7.54
C LYS A 56 -6.88 -24.05 -7.76
N SER A 57 -8.11 -23.57 -7.65
CA SER A 57 -9.33 -24.34 -7.88
C SER A 57 -9.86 -24.24 -9.32
N SER A 58 -9.21 -23.46 -10.18
CA SER A 58 -9.56 -23.39 -11.60
C SER A 58 -9.13 -24.72 -12.27
N PRO A 59 -10.03 -25.44 -12.96
CA PRO A 59 -9.67 -26.69 -13.60
C PRO A 59 -8.54 -26.43 -14.60
N LYS A 60 -7.43 -27.15 -14.45
CA LYS A 60 -6.44 -27.29 -15.51
C LYS A 60 -7.13 -28.11 -16.59
N ASN A 61 -7.75 -27.47 -17.58
CA ASN A 61 -8.00 -27.95 -18.94
C ASN A 61 -8.88 -26.93 -19.70
N ALA A 62 -8.24 -26.19 -20.59
CA ALA A 62 -8.77 -25.80 -21.89
C ALA A 62 -7.58 -25.80 -22.85
#